data_AF-A0A537JYC3-F1
#
_entry.id   AF-A0A537JYC3-F1
#
_cell.length_a   1.000
_cell.length_b   1.000
_cell.length_c   1.000
_cell.angle_alpha   90.00
_cell.angle_beta   90.00
_cell.angle_gamma   90.00
#
_symmetry.space_group_name_H-M   'P 1'
#
loop_
_entity.id
_entity.type
_entity.pdbx_description
1 polymer ?
#
loop_
_entity_poly.entity_id
_entity_poly.type
_entity_poly.pdbx_seq_one_letter_code
_entity_poly.pdbx_strand_id
1 'polypeptide(L)'
;MGTASPLNVSPTTTTTYYVRAEGDCATTTCASVTVTVKTASTDPTGATAASPTICIGSNTNISVVGGSLGTGASWKWYAGGCGSGSSIGSGTTINVSPATTTTYFVKAEGDCGNSACASVQVTVNPATVGGSVAADQTICSGSQPSGSFTLSGNVGTVVKWQKSTSSNFTSGVTDISNTTTSLAGSSVGSLTQDAWVRAVVKSGVCAEANSSAVKITVQQPISNNTIAADQTICSGNAPNGLTGSTPGGGDGNNLYQWQSKTSGGFSNPSGANSKDYSPGTLAQTTQYRRIVTAGVCSGSTSNVVTISISPESVVYSIMGSNFCSTAPGTGTITITGSYPGVSYQLKLASDNSDVQTPQTGTGSALTWTGLSVGTYYVFGTGIAPTYCTSRTANAVVHEFDCSYFYTLTQGYYGSKNGKSCLGTTPINTIKYLLGIPNNPVDLVVGSTNSVTVPATDDGAKKLNSTMPGGSTPAALPVGNCTITTGCFIYPAYLTKQGKINNVLLSQTITLGLNARWEGGKLLLFHIESGWLTTQKMTGCGSDAT
;
A
#
# COMPACT_ATOMS: atom_id res chain seq x y z
N MET A 1 26.09 107.04 56.78
CA MET A 1 26.66 105.72 57.14
C MET A 1 27.98 105.96 57.89
N GLY A 2 27.94 106.16 59.20
CA GLY A 2 29.13 106.21 60.08
C GLY A 2 30.26 107.17 59.72
N THR A 3 31.29 107.19 60.57
CA THR A 3 32.56 107.92 60.38
C THR A 3 33.78 107.04 60.72
N ALA A 4 33.57 105.73 60.89
CA ALA A 4 34.59 104.76 61.31
C ALA A 4 35.55 104.38 60.18
N SER A 5 36.79 103.97 60.54
CA SER A 5 37.80 103.44 59.61
C SER A 5 38.44 102.18 60.19
N PRO A 6 38.15 100.97 59.64
CA PRO A 6 37.23 100.70 58.53
C PRO A 6 35.75 100.76 58.93
N LEU A 7 34.88 101.11 57.98
CA LEU A 7 33.42 100.96 58.09
C LEU A 7 32.97 99.63 57.45
N ASN A 8 32.38 98.73 58.23
CA ASN A 8 31.83 97.48 57.71
C ASN A 8 30.43 97.71 57.12
N VAL A 9 30.21 97.21 55.91
CA VAL A 9 28.92 97.28 55.19
C VAL A 9 28.52 95.88 54.72
N SER A 10 27.22 95.57 54.80
CA SER A 10 26.65 94.29 54.35
C SER A 10 25.48 94.54 53.39
N PRO A 11 25.74 95.05 52.18
CA PRO A 11 24.69 95.32 51.21
C PRO A 11 23.97 94.03 50.78
N THR A 12 22.65 94.10 50.61
CA THR A 12 21.83 93.00 50.03
C THR A 12 21.66 93.15 48.51
N THR A 13 22.02 94.29 47.93
CA THR A 13 22.07 94.56 46.49
C THR A 13 23.34 95.32 46.15
N THR A 14 23.82 95.22 44.90
CA THR A 14 25.04 95.94 44.47
C THR A 14 24.92 97.43 44.78
N THR A 15 25.82 97.93 45.62
CA THR A 15 25.74 99.29 46.18
C THR A 15 27.07 100.00 46.01
N THR A 16 27.02 101.22 45.47
CA THR A 16 28.17 102.11 45.42
C THR A 16 28.18 102.99 46.66
N TYR A 17 29.25 102.89 47.44
CA TYR A 17 29.48 103.68 48.62
C TYR A 17 30.44 104.82 48.32
N TYR A 18 30.16 105.98 48.86
CA TYR A 18 30.94 107.20 48.66
C TYR A 18 31.50 107.66 50.00
N VAL A 19 32.75 108.13 50.01
CA VAL A 19 33.41 108.70 51.19
C VAL A 19 34.06 110.02 50.82
N ARG A 20 33.95 111.02 51.70
CA ARG A 20 34.65 112.30 51.62
C ARG A 20 35.05 112.73 53.02
N ALA A 21 36.12 113.51 53.15
CA ALA A 21 36.48 114.16 54.40
C ALA A 21 35.80 115.54 54.47
N GLU A 22 35.27 115.88 55.64
CA GLU A 22 34.60 117.16 55.93
C GLU A 22 35.31 117.82 57.14
N GLY A 23 35.52 119.14 57.10
CA GLY A 23 36.13 119.92 58.17
C GLY A 23 36.05 121.43 57.92
N ASP A 24 36.53 122.23 58.88
CA ASP A 24 36.33 123.69 58.92
C ASP A 24 36.95 124.48 57.75
N CYS A 25 37.89 123.89 57.02
CA CYS A 25 38.64 124.57 55.95
C CYS A 25 38.15 124.21 54.53
N ALA A 26 37.66 122.99 54.28
CA ALA A 26 37.09 122.54 52.99
C ALA A 26 36.49 121.12 53.09
N THR A 27 35.65 120.75 52.13
CA THR A 27 35.15 119.38 51.92
C THR A 27 35.83 118.76 50.69
N THR A 28 36.32 117.53 50.80
CA THR A 28 36.95 116.84 49.66
C THR A 28 35.91 116.35 48.64
N THR A 29 36.35 116.08 47.40
CA THR A 29 35.56 115.28 46.46
C THR A 29 35.33 113.87 47.01
N CYS A 30 34.22 113.24 46.62
CA CYS A 30 33.96 111.86 47.01
C CYS A 30 34.91 110.91 46.29
N ALA A 31 35.54 110.00 47.04
CA ALA A 31 35.98 108.72 46.51
C ALA A 31 34.81 107.74 46.59
N SER A 32 34.79 106.73 45.72
CA SER A 32 33.74 105.71 45.72
C SER A 32 34.28 104.31 45.56
N VAL A 33 33.57 103.35 46.14
CA VAL A 33 33.79 101.92 45.93
C VAL A 33 32.45 101.23 45.70
N THR A 34 32.39 100.34 44.71
CA THR A 34 31.20 99.53 44.45
C THR A 34 31.37 98.15 45.06
N VAL A 35 30.47 97.78 45.97
CA VAL A 35 30.36 96.41 46.46
C VAL A 35 29.33 95.70 45.59
N THR A 36 29.81 94.72 44.80
CA THR A 36 28.94 93.92 43.93
C THR A 36 28.38 92.73 44.68
N VAL A 37 27.06 92.66 44.78
CA VAL A 37 26.36 91.49 45.35
C VAL A 37 26.06 90.54 44.19
N LYS A 38 26.59 89.31 44.28
CA LYS A 38 26.36 88.25 43.29
C LYS A 38 25.27 87.30 43.77
N THR A 39 24.51 86.73 42.84
CA THR A 39 23.42 85.79 43.14
C THR A 39 23.89 84.36 42.89
N ALA A 40 23.62 83.45 43.83
CA ALA A 40 23.90 82.02 43.65
C ALA A 40 22.89 81.36 42.68
N SER A 41 23.33 80.32 41.98
CA SER A 41 22.45 79.49 41.15
C SER A 41 21.52 78.64 42.03
N THR A 42 20.36 78.25 41.51
CA THR A 42 19.51 77.23 42.13
C THR A 42 19.68 75.88 41.45
N ASP A 43 19.53 74.80 42.22
CA ASP A 43 19.76 73.45 41.73
C ASP A 43 18.79 73.06 40.60
N PRO A 44 19.27 72.36 39.55
CA PRO A 44 18.39 71.76 38.57
C PRO A 44 17.56 70.66 39.24
N THR A 45 16.27 70.57 38.90
CA THR A 45 15.38 69.55 39.46
C THR A 45 15.45 68.23 38.70
N GLY A 46 16.01 68.23 37.49
CA GLY A 46 16.17 67.03 36.67
C GLY A 46 16.93 67.28 35.38
N ALA A 47 17.08 66.22 34.60
CA ALA A 47 17.54 66.26 33.22
C ALA A 47 16.71 65.28 32.40
N THR A 48 16.50 65.59 31.12
CA THR A 48 15.70 64.75 30.20
C THR A 48 16.46 64.49 28.92
N ALA A 49 16.07 63.43 28.21
CA ALA A 49 16.56 63.11 26.88
C ALA A 49 15.36 63.08 25.93
N ALA A 50 15.48 63.72 24.75
CA ALA A 50 14.44 63.70 23.73
C ALA A 50 14.14 62.26 23.26
N SER A 51 15.17 61.42 23.20
CA SER A 51 15.06 59.97 23.03
C SER A 51 15.94 59.29 24.08
N PRO A 52 15.35 58.71 25.14
CA PRO A 52 16.11 58.09 26.24
C PRO A 52 16.74 56.75 25.87
N THR A 53 16.27 56.13 24.79
CA THR A 53 16.84 54.91 24.22
C THR A 53 17.15 55.14 22.74
N ILE A 54 18.38 54.87 22.33
CA ILE A 54 18.86 55.06 20.96
C ILE A 54 19.55 53.78 20.43
N CYS A 55 19.75 53.72 19.11
CA CYS A 55 20.61 52.70 18.51
C CYS A 55 22.07 53.18 18.52
N ILE A 56 23.03 52.27 18.60
CA ILE A 56 24.45 52.62 18.46
C ILE A 56 24.70 53.46 17.19
N GLY A 57 25.49 54.53 17.32
CA GLY A 57 25.78 55.48 16.25
C GLY A 57 24.71 56.56 16.02
N SER A 58 23.57 56.50 16.72
CA SER A 58 22.57 57.58 16.73
C SER A 58 22.90 58.64 17.79
N ASN A 59 22.17 59.75 17.77
CA ASN A 59 22.31 60.84 18.72
C ASN A 59 20.96 61.22 19.36
N THR A 60 21.02 61.96 20.47
CA THR A 60 19.85 62.48 21.17
C THR A 60 20.20 63.81 21.84
N ASN A 61 19.20 64.68 21.97
CA ASN A 61 19.35 65.92 22.73
C ASN A 61 19.05 65.64 24.20
N ILE A 62 19.91 66.11 25.09
CA ILE A 62 19.68 66.12 26.54
C ILE A 62 19.52 67.55 27.03
N SER A 63 18.56 67.76 27.93
CA SER A 63 18.15 69.08 28.40
C SER A 63 18.06 69.12 29.92
N VAL A 64 18.42 70.26 30.50
CA VAL A 64 18.23 70.53 31.93
C VAL A 64 16.74 70.82 32.21
N VAL A 65 16.26 70.39 33.37
CA VAL A 65 14.91 70.66 33.86
C VAL A 65 15.01 71.36 35.21
N GLY A 66 14.33 72.51 35.34
CA GLY A 66 14.35 73.32 36.55
C GLY A 66 15.68 74.03 36.82
N GLY A 67 15.75 74.68 37.99
CA GLY A 67 16.90 75.50 38.40
C GLY A 67 16.99 76.86 37.70
N SER A 68 17.95 77.67 38.14
CA SER A 68 18.21 79.02 37.61
C SER A 68 19.70 79.34 37.73
N LEU A 69 20.23 80.09 36.76
CA LEU A 69 21.62 80.50 36.74
C LEU A 69 21.82 81.78 37.56
N GLY A 70 22.79 81.74 38.48
CA GLY A 70 23.28 82.89 39.22
C GLY A 70 24.24 83.76 38.41
N THR A 71 24.86 84.74 39.06
CA THR A 71 25.80 85.66 38.41
C THR A 71 27.02 84.91 37.85
N GLY A 72 27.31 85.13 36.56
CA GLY A 72 28.43 84.48 35.87
C GLY A 72 28.27 82.98 35.66
N ALA A 73 27.10 82.40 35.95
CA ALA A 73 26.90 80.97 35.92
C ALA A 73 26.53 80.42 34.52
N SER A 74 26.88 79.17 34.26
CA SER A 74 26.44 78.42 33.09
C SER A 74 26.14 76.96 33.44
N TRP A 75 25.20 76.35 32.72
CA TRP A 75 24.96 74.92 32.80
C TRP A 75 26.14 74.17 32.15
N LYS A 76 26.78 73.29 32.91
CA LYS A 76 27.89 72.45 32.46
C LYS A 76 27.47 70.99 32.49
N TRP A 77 27.70 70.30 31.38
CA TRP A 77 27.38 68.89 31.21
C TRP A 77 28.63 68.02 31.31
N TYR A 78 28.47 66.86 31.95
CA TYR A 78 29.53 65.90 32.20
C TYR A 78 29.08 64.48 31.85
N ALA A 79 30.03 63.66 31.39
CA ALA A 79 29.88 62.22 31.25
C ALA A 79 30.73 61.48 32.30
N GLY A 80 30.19 60.41 32.87
CA GLY A 80 30.94 59.54 33.81
C GLY A 80 31.05 60.05 35.25
N GLY A 81 30.42 61.18 35.59
CA GLY A 81 30.33 61.69 36.95
C GLY A 81 30.02 63.18 37.02
N CYS A 82 29.37 63.61 38.09
CA CYS A 82 29.06 65.02 38.34
C CYS A 82 30.34 65.81 38.68
N GLY A 83 30.89 66.55 37.72
CA GLY A 83 32.08 67.39 37.92
C GLY A 83 33.42 66.65 38.11
N SER A 84 33.39 65.35 38.40
CA SER A 84 34.57 64.46 38.36
C SER A 84 34.77 63.81 36.99
N GLY A 85 33.73 63.79 36.16
CA GLY A 85 33.75 63.25 34.81
C GLY A 85 34.28 64.24 33.77
N SER A 86 34.35 63.79 32.51
CA SER A 86 34.75 64.67 31.39
C SER A 86 33.64 65.67 31.08
N SER A 87 33.99 66.95 30.95
CA SER A 87 33.04 67.95 30.45
C SER A 87 32.78 67.72 28.97
N ILE A 88 31.50 67.68 28.59
CA ILE A 88 31.06 67.36 27.22
C ILE A 88 30.34 68.53 26.53
N GLY A 89 30.11 69.62 27.25
CA GLY A 89 29.46 70.80 26.69
C GLY A 89 28.84 71.69 27.76
N SER A 90 28.24 72.78 27.29
CA SER A 90 27.54 73.75 28.14
C SER A 90 26.31 74.30 27.44
N GLY A 91 25.32 74.70 28.24
CA GLY A 91 24.03 75.20 27.76
C GLY A 91 22.85 74.43 28.34
N THR A 92 21.64 74.92 28.08
CA THR A 92 20.40 74.29 28.55
C THR A 92 20.13 72.95 27.88
N THR A 93 20.57 72.80 26.63
CA THR A 93 20.45 71.57 25.84
C THR A 93 21.74 71.32 25.08
N ILE A 94 22.18 70.07 25.05
CA ILE A 94 23.30 69.62 24.19
C ILE A 94 22.92 68.34 23.44
N ASN A 95 23.59 68.08 22.31
CA ASN A 95 23.43 66.84 21.54
C ASN A 95 24.55 65.85 21.90
N VAL A 96 24.19 64.60 22.15
CA VAL A 96 25.13 63.54 22.54
C VAL A 96 24.95 62.27 21.70
N SER A 97 26.06 61.59 21.41
CA SER A 97 26.10 60.35 20.59
C SER A 97 26.88 59.23 21.30
N PRO A 98 26.41 58.72 22.46
CA PRO A 98 27.14 57.71 23.21
C PRO A 98 27.26 56.38 22.43
N ALA A 99 28.43 55.73 22.52
CA ALA A 99 28.66 54.39 21.96
C ALA A 99 28.12 53.26 22.85
N THR A 100 28.00 53.50 24.16
CA THR A 100 27.45 52.57 25.16
C THR A 100 26.50 53.31 26.10
N THR A 101 25.62 52.58 26.80
CA THR A 101 24.71 53.19 27.78
C THR A 101 25.46 54.09 28.75
N THR A 102 25.16 55.38 28.73
CA THR A 102 25.91 56.41 29.43
C THR A 102 24.96 57.29 30.23
N THR A 103 25.35 57.60 31.47
CA THR A 103 24.66 58.57 32.32
C THR A 103 25.37 59.93 32.23
N TYR A 104 24.60 60.96 31.90
CA TYR A 104 25.03 62.34 31.80
C TYR A 104 24.57 63.14 33.02
N PHE A 105 25.38 64.09 33.43
CA PHE A 105 25.15 64.94 34.60
C PHE A 105 25.19 66.41 34.20
N VAL A 106 24.34 67.23 34.81
CA VAL A 106 24.33 68.68 34.62
C VAL A 106 24.30 69.40 35.96
N LYS A 107 25.11 70.44 36.09
CA LYS A 107 25.09 71.40 37.21
C LYS A 107 25.35 72.82 36.71
N ALA A 108 24.91 73.81 37.47
CA ALA A 108 25.28 75.20 37.26
C ALA A 108 26.65 75.46 37.91
N GLU A 109 27.58 76.03 37.16
CA GLU A 109 28.87 76.49 37.67
C GLU A 109 28.97 78.00 37.46
N GLY A 110 29.28 78.76 38.51
CA GLY A 110 29.42 80.21 38.46
C GLY A 110 30.19 80.80 39.64
N ASP A 111 30.14 82.12 39.76
CA ASP A 111 30.99 82.89 40.69
C ASP A 111 30.65 82.65 42.18
N CYS A 112 29.44 82.16 42.46
CA CYS A 112 28.94 81.88 43.81
C CYS A 112 28.90 80.37 44.12
N GLY A 113 29.87 79.62 43.60
CA GLY A 113 29.95 78.17 43.75
C GLY A 113 29.10 77.41 42.73
N ASN A 114 28.94 76.11 42.95
CA ASN A 114 28.32 75.20 42.00
C ASN A 114 27.05 74.60 42.61
N SER A 115 26.03 74.38 41.78
CA SER A 115 24.80 73.70 42.19
C SER A 115 25.02 72.20 42.40
N ALA A 116 24.05 71.53 43.02
CA ALA A 116 23.93 70.08 42.92
C ALA A 116 23.71 69.62 41.46
N CYS A 117 23.96 68.34 41.20
CA CYS A 117 23.73 67.77 39.86
C CYS A 117 22.35 67.16 39.72
N ALA A 118 21.80 67.32 38.51
CA ALA A 118 20.80 66.42 37.97
C ALA A 118 21.44 65.45 36.95
N SER A 119 20.77 64.35 36.64
CA SER A 119 21.29 63.36 35.68
C SER A 119 20.22 62.76 34.79
N VAL A 120 20.63 62.31 33.61
CA VAL A 120 19.80 61.54 32.68
C VAL A 120 20.63 60.40 32.09
N GLN A 121 20.04 59.21 32.00
CA GLN A 121 20.65 58.06 31.35
C GLN A 121 20.15 57.93 29.91
N VAL A 122 21.10 57.75 28.98
CA VAL A 122 20.79 57.40 27.59
C VAL A 122 21.19 55.94 27.38
N THR A 123 20.19 55.09 27.14
CA THR A 123 20.38 53.66 26.87
C THR A 123 20.72 53.44 25.40
N VAL A 124 21.78 52.68 25.13
CA VAL A 124 22.22 52.38 23.75
C VAL A 124 21.98 50.91 23.46
N ASN A 125 21.08 50.61 22.52
CA ASN A 125 20.89 49.26 22.02
C ASN A 125 22.03 48.90 21.06
N PRO A 126 22.58 47.68 21.14
CA PRO A 126 23.58 47.21 20.19
C PRO A 126 22.97 47.11 18.78
N ALA A 127 23.80 47.25 17.75
CA ALA A 127 23.37 47.08 16.37
C ALA A 127 22.72 45.71 16.16
N THR A 128 21.61 45.68 15.42
CA THR A 128 20.93 44.43 15.08
C THR A 128 21.81 43.57 14.18
N VAL A 129 21.98 42.31 14.54
CA VAL A 129 22.65 41.31 13.70
C VAL A 129 21.62 40.24 13.34
N GLY A 130 21.39 40.05 12.04
CA GLY A 130 20.38 39.11 11.54
C GLY A 130 20.71 37.65 11.90
N GLY A 131 21.98 37.27 11.94
CA GLY A 131 22.42 35.90 12.21
C GLY A 131 22.36 34.99 10.99
N SER A 132 22.46 33.68 11.24
CA SER A 132 22.46 32.63 10.21
C SER A 132 21.43 31.55 10.50
N VAL A 133 20.65 31.21 9.48
CA VAL A 133 19.68 30.11 9.51
C VAL A 133 20.35 28.83 9.01
N ALA A 134 20.05 27.71 9.66
CA ALA A 134 20.40 26.36 9.21
C ALA A 134 19.24 25.39 9.46
N ALA A 135 19.11 24.27 8.75
CA ALA A 135 19.87 23.85 7.58
C ALA A 135 18.98 23.82 6.32
N ASP A 136 19.60 23.77 5.15
CA ASP A 136 18.91 23.52 3.89
C ASP A 136 18.13 22.20 3.96
N GLN A 137 16.98 22.16 3.28
CA GLN A 137 16.11 20.99 3.26
C GLN A 137 15.74 20.60 1.83
N THR A 138 15.43 19.33 1.62
CA THR A 138 14.91 18.82 0.35
C THR A 138 13.60 18.10 0.62
N ILE A 139 12.56 18.41 -0.15
CA ILE A 139 11.22 17.84 -0.02
C ILE A 139 10.69 17.39 -1.38
N CYS A 140 9.70 16.50 -1.38
CA CYS A 140 8.94 16.19 -2.59
C CYS A 140 7.82 17.24 -2.79
N SER A 141 7.54 17.61 -4.04
CA SER A 141 6.48 18.57 -4.37
C SER A 141 5.14 18.20 -3.74
N GLY A 142 4.48 19.19 -3.14
CA GLY A 142 3.26 19.03 -2.36
C GLY A 142 3.47 18.65 -0.89
N SER A 143 4.68 18.29 -0.48
CA SER A 143 5.02 18.02 0.92
C SER A 143 5.47 19.29 1.66
N GLN A 144 5.49 19.23 2.99
CA GLN A 144 6.09 20.26 3.85
C GLN A 144 7.43 19.78 4.43
N PRO A 145 8.35 20.68 4.82
CA PRO A 145 9.58 20.30 5.52
C PRO A 145 9.28 19.60 6.86
N SER A 146 10.00 18.52 7.18
CA SER A 146 9.76 17.68 8.35
C SER A 146 10.59 18.06 9.59
N GLY A 147 11.66 18.85 9.42
CA GLY A 147 12.52 19.32 10.50
C GLY A 147 12.21 20.74 10.97
N SER A 148 13.15 21.38 11.65
CA SER A 148 13.11 22.80 11.99
C SER A 148 14.28 23.57 11.36
N PHE A 149 14.06 24.87 11.18
CA PHE A 149 15.09 25.83 10.85
C PHE A 149 15.53 26.54 12.13
N THR A 150 16.83 26.55 12.41
CA THR A 150 17.42 27.14 13.61
C THR A 150 18.22 28.39 13.24
N LEU A 151 17.95 29.48 13.95
CA LEU A 151 18.69 30.74 13.88
C LEU A 151 19.80 30.76 14.93
N SER A 152 20.99 31.19 14.52
CA SER A 152 22.14 31.39 15.42
C SER A 152 22.91 32.67 15.10
N GLY A 153 23.69 33.18 16.06
CA GLY A 153 24.54 34.36 15.87
C GLY A 153 23.79 35.70 15.73
N ASN A 154 22.50 35.75 16.07
CA ASN A 154 21.71 36.97 16.01
C ASN A 154 21.93 37.87 17.24
N VAL A 155 21.80 39.18 17.04
CA VAL A 155 21.76 40.20 18.12
C VAL A 155 20.41 40.89 18.06
N GLY A 156 19.62 40.75 19.13
CA GLY A 156 18.22 41.14 19.19
C GLY A 156 17.28 39.94 19.21
N THR A 157 15.98 40.21 19.16
CA THR A 157 14.92 39.18 19.18
C THR A 157 14.38 38.93 17.78
N VAL A 158 13.89 37.72 17.53
CA VAL A 158 13.21 37.40 16.27
C VAL A 158 11.84 38.05 16.27
N VAL A 159 11.57 38.86 15.25
CA VAL A 159 10.28 39.54 15.04
C VAL A 159 9.33 38.63 14.29
N LYS A 160 9.84 37.96 13.26
CA LYS A 160 9.11 37.04 12.39
C LYS A 160 10.07 36.21 11.56
N TRP A 161 9.55 35.18 10.93
CA TRP A 161 10.22 34.49 9.82
C TRP A 161 9.58 34.90 8.49
N GLN A 162 10.30 34.71 7.40
CA GLN A 162 9.82 34.95 6.05
C GLN A 162 10.18 33.77 5.16
N LYS A 163 9.27 33.43 4.25
CA LYS A 163 9.56 32.57 3.10
C LYS A 163 9.48 33.36 1.79
N SER A 164 10.22 32.94 0.78
CA SER A 164 10.22 33.55 -0.55
C SER A 164 10.42 32.51 -1.65
N THR A 165 9.94 32.81 -2.86
CA THR A 165 10.23 32.06 -4.09
C THR A 165 11.52 32.55 -4.78
N SER A 166 12.25 33.48 -4.17
CA SER A 166 13.49 34.05 -4.70
C SER A 166 14.57 34.08 -3.62
N SER A 167 15.81 33.74 -3.99
CA SER A 167 16.95 33.68 -3.06
C SER A 167 17.29 35.03 -2.41
N ASN A 168 16.99 36.13 -3.09
CA ASN A 168 17.22 37.50 -2.64
C ASN A 168 15.99 38.16 -2.00
N PHE A 169 14.88 37.43 -1.83
CA PHE A 169 13.63 37.92 -1.24
C PHE A 169 13.04 39.15 -1.96
N THR A 170 13.16 39.23 -3.29
CA THR A 170 12.53 40.29 -4.09
C THR A 170 11.12 39.93 -4.60
N SER A 171 10.75 38.64 -4.61
CA SER A 171 9.43 38.18 -5.06
C SER A 171 8.86 37.07 -4.17
N GLY A 172 7.53 36.93 -4.17
CA GLY A 172 6.84 35.85 -3.44
C GLY A 172 7.11 35.83 -1.94
N VAL A 173 7.42 36.97 -1.32
CA VAL A 173 7.73 37.05 0.11
C VAL A 173 6.44 36.91 0.92
N THR A 174 6.44 36.00 1.88
CA THR A 174 5.34 35.78 2.81
C THR A 174 5.88 35.71 4.23
N ASP A 175 5.25 36.44 5.14
CA ASP A 175 5.59 36.42 6.55
C ASP A 175 5.05 35.15 7.23
N ILE A 176 5.83 34.59 8.15
CA ILE A 176 5.47 33.48 9.02
C ILE A 176 5.59 33.97 10.46
N SER A 177 4.46 34.03 11.15
CA SER A 177 4.36 34.52 12.53
C SER A 177 5.01 33.52 13.50
N ASN A 178 6.31 33.69 13.74
CA ASN A 178 7.08 32.98 14.76
C ASN A 178 8.17 33.92 15.29
N THR A 179 8.24 34.10 16.60
CA THR A 179 9.18 35.01 17.29
C THR A 179 10.31 34.28 18.00
N THR A 180 10.43 32.98 17.76
CA THR A 180 11.48 32.12 18.34
C THR A 180 12.63 31.94 17.36
N THR A 181 13.78 31.51 17.88
CA THR A 181 14.95 31.14 17.07
C THR A 181 14.80 29.79 16.37
N SER A 182 13.67 29.09 16.51
CA SER A 182 13.40 27.80 15.88
C SER A 182 12.06 27.81 15.14
N LEU A 183 12.10 27.74 13.81
CA LEU A 183 10.91 27.61 12.98
C LEU A 183 10.65 26.15 12.62
N ALA A 184 9.52 25.59 13.04
CA ALA A 184 9.10 24.27 12.60
C ALA A 184 8.79 24.28 11.09
N GLY A 185 9.22 23.24 10.37
CA GLY A 185 8.99 23.10 8.93
C GLY A 185 7.51 23.06 8.56
N SER A 186 6.65 22.52 9.44
CA SER A 186 5.20 22.56 9.30
C SER A 186 4.63 23.98 9.22
N SER A 187 5.27 24.97 9.84
CA SER A 187 4.86 26.38 9.77
C SER A 187 5.16 27.02 8.40
N VAL A 188 6.05 26.43 7.59
CA VAL A 188 6.30 26.89 6.21
C VAL A 188 5.16 26.46 5.28
N GLY A 189 4.52 25.33 5.58
CA GLY A 189 3.47 24.70 4.77
C GLY A 189 4.02 23.90 3.59
N SER A 190 3.11 23.36 2.78
CA SER A 190 3.46 22.60 1.58
C SER A 190 4.00 23.51 0.47
N LEU A 191 4.93 22.98 -0.32
CA LEU A 191 5.56 23.71 -1.43
C LEU A 191 5.57 22.87 -2.70
N THR A 192 5.39 23.53 -3.85
CA THR A 192 5.44 22.89 -5.18
C THR A 192 6.66 23.30 -6.01
N GLN A 193 7.42 24.29 -5.52
CA GLN A 193 8.63 24.84 -6.13
C GLN A 193 9.63 25.24 -5.04
N ASP A 194 10.90 25.40 -5.42
CA ASP A 194 11.96 25.85 -4.53
C ASP A 194 11.57 27.12 -3.77
N ALA A 195 11.97 27.18 -2.50
CA ALA A 195 11.71 28.31 -1.63
C ALA A 195 12.92 28.63 -0.75
N TRP A 196 12.95 29.83 -0.21
CA TRP A 196 13.97 30.29 0.72
C TRP A 196 13.34 30.76 2.01
N VAL A 197 13.99 30.49 3.14
CA VAL A 197 13.51 30.87 4.47
C VAL A 197 14.56 31.69 5.18
N ARG A 198 14.16 32.80 5.83
CA ARG A 198 15.01 33.64 6.67
C ARG A 198 14.26 34.16 7.90
N ALA A 199 14.97 34.43 8.97
CA ALA A 199 14.48 35.18 10.12
C ALA A 199 14.71 36.70 9.96
N VAL A 200 13.80 37.50 10.52
CA VAL A 200 13.89 38.95 10.69
C VAL A 200 14.10 39.25 12.16
N VAL A 201 15.18 39.96 12.49
CA VAL A 201 15.63 40.21 13.87
C VAL A 201 15.61 41.71 14.14
N LYS A 202 15.39 42.10 15.41
CA LYS A 202 15.48 43.50 15.86
C LYS A 202 16.10 43.63 17.24
N SER A 203 17.06 44.55 17.38
CA SER A 203 17.67 44.91 18.66
C SER A 203 17.08 46.22 19.20
N GLY A 204 16.05 46.10 20.04
CA GLY A 204 15.37 47.26 20.65
C GLY A 204 14.87 48.27 19.61
N VAL A 205 15.39 49.50 19.67
CA VAL A 205 15.01 50.59 18.73
C VAL A 205 15.81 50.59 17.42
N CYS A 206 16.84 49.75 17.29
CA CYS A 206 17.62 49.66 16.06
C CYS A 206 16.77 49.16 14.89
N ALA A 207 17.22 49.47 13.66
CA ALA A 207 16.61 48.94 12.45
C ALA A 207 16.66 47.40 12.43
N GLU A 208 15.68 46.80 11.75
CA GLU A 208 15.64 45.35 11.57
C GLU A 208 16.78 44.86 10.67
N ALA A 209 17.26 43.66 10.91
CA ALA A 209 18.22 42.98 10.06
C ALA A 209 17.71 41.58 9.68
N ASN A 210 17.96 41.22 8.44
CA ASN A 210 17.64 39.88 7.93
C ASN A 210 18.81 38.94 8.19
N SER A 211 18.51 37.73 8.63
CA SER A 211 19.47 36.62 8.66
C SER A 211 19.88 36.17 7.25
N SER A 212 20.92 35.34 7.15
CA SER A 212 21.14 34.52 5.95
C SER A 212 19.94 33.61 5.70
N ALA A 213 19.65 33.35 4.43
CA ALA A 213 18.58 32.46 4.05
C ALA A 213 19.08 31.04 3.79
N VAL A 214 18.22 30.06 4.04
CA VAL A 214 18.40 28.66 3.63
C VAL A 214 17.49 28.32 2.47
N LYS A 215 17.93 27.40 1.62
CA LYS A 215 17.15 26.90 0.49
C LYS A 215 16.37 25.64 0.89
N ILE A 216 15.11 25.62 0.50
CA ILE A 216 14.28 24.43 0.44
C ILE A 216 14.21 24.00 -1.02
N THR A 217 14.82 22.87 -1.35
CA THR A 217 14.79 22.30 -2.69
C THR A 217 13.58 21.39 -2.84
N VAL A 218 12.77 21.63 -3.88
CA VAL A 218 11.57 20.84 -4.16
C VAL A 218 11.82 19.92 -5.35
N GLN A 219 11.90 18.62 -5.06
CA GLN A 219 11.96 17.58 -6.08
C GLN A 219 10.57 17.36 -6.68
N GLN A 220 10.47 17.31 -8.01
CA GLN A 220 9.21 17.07 -8.69
C GLN A 220 8.74 15.62 -8.46
N PRO A 221 7.41 15.36 -8.44
CA PRO A 221 6.90 14.01 -8.22
C PRO A 221 7.42 13.04 -9.28
N ILE A 222 7.57 11.77 -8.90
CA ILE A 222 7.96 10.72 -9.83
C ILE A 222 6.86 10.56 -10.89
N SER A 223 7.24 10.67 -12.15
CA SER A 223 6.35 10.55 -13.31
C SER A 223 6.81 9.43 -14.24
N ASN A 224 5.94 8.99 -15.14
CA ASN A 224 6.25 7.94 -16.13
C ASN A 224 6.76 6.65 -15.48
N ASN A 225 6.16 6.21 -14.37
CA ASN A 225 6.38 4.87 -13.82
C ASN A 225 5.35 3.90 -14.41
N THR A 226 5.63 3.38 -15.59
CA THR A 226 4.74 2.46 -16.32
C THR A 226 5.49 1.16 -16.63
N ILE A 227 4.74 0.06 -16.73
CA ILE A 227 5.28 -1.28 -17.02
C ILE A 227 4.51 -1.91 -18.19
N ALA A 228 5.15 -2.89 -18.86
CA ALA A 228 4.71 -3.58 -20.07
C ALA A 228 3.26 -4.10 -20.01
N ALA A 229 2.66 -4.43 -21.16
CA ALA A 229 1.28 -4.93 -21.19
C ALA A 229 1.11 -6.35 -20.61
N ASP A 230 -0.14 -6.71 -20.35
CA ASP A 230 -0.57 -8.05 -19.91
C ASP A 230 -0.08 -9.14 -20.87
N GLN A 231 0.17 -10.32 -20.31
CA GLN A 231 0.58 -11.50 -21.08
C GLN A 231 -0.28 -12.70 -20.72
N THR A 232 -0.40 -13.62 -21.66
CA THR A 232 -0.97 -14.94 -21.43
C THR A 232 0.11 -15.98 -21.69
N ILE A 233 0.27 -16.93 -20.77
CA ILE A 233 1.26 -18.01 -20.86
C ILE A 233 0.62 -19.35 -20.50
N CYS A 234 1.26 -20.45 -20.87
CA CYS A 234 0.88 -21.78 -20.39
C CYS A 234 1.42 -22.00 -18.97
N SER A 235 0.70 -22.81 -18.19
CA SER A 235 1.17 -23.23 -16.87
C SER A 235 2.58 -23.82 -16.94
N GLY A 236 3.46 -23.40 -16.04
CA GLY A 236 4.85 -23.86 -15.97
C GLY A 236 5.83 -23.12 -16.88
N ASN A 237 5.37 -22.27 -17.80
CA ASN A 237 6.26 -21.45 -18.63
C ASN A 237 6.63 -20.13 -17.93
N ALA A 238 7.74 -19.53 -18.36
CA ALA A 238 8.11 -18.16 -17.97
C ALA A 238 7.50 -17.16 -18.98
N PRO A 239 6.96 -16.01 -18.53
CA PRO A 239 6.54 -14.95 -19.43
C PRO A 239 7.73 -14.23 -20.05
N ASN A 240 7.46 -13.43 -21.10
CA ASN A 240 8.45 -12.48 -21.60
C ASN A 240 8.79 -11.46 -20.49
N GLY A 241 10.02 -10.93 -20.53
CA GLY A 241 10.46 -9.91 -19.59
C GLY A 241 9.51 -8.71 -19.56
N LEU A 242 9.15 -8.29 -18.35
CA LEU A 242 8.38 -7.07 -18.09
C LEU A 242 9.30 -5.87 -18.20
N THR A 243 9.20 -5.15 -19.31
CA THR A 243 9.90 -3.89 -19.50
C THR A 243 9.19 -2.77 -18.76
N GLY A 244 9.91 -1.96 -18.00
CA GLY A 244 9.40 -0.74 -17.40
C GLY A 244 10.01 0.51 -18.01
N SER A 245 9.26 1.60 -18.06
CA SER A 245 9.77 2.91 -18.49
C SER A 245 10.82 3.44 -17.52
N THR A 246 11.60 4.42 -17.97
CA THR A 246 12.52 5.20 -17.13
C THR A 246 11.73 6.34 -16.48
N PRO A 247 11.52 6.33 -15.15
CA PRO A 247 10.76 7.36 -14.47
C PRO A 247 11.50 8.70 -14.46
N GLY A 248 10.76 9.79 -14.58
CA GLY A 248 11.25 11.15 -14.39
C GLY A 248 10.88 11.71 -13.01
N GLY A 249 11.46 12.84 -12.61
CA GLY A 249 11.22 13.46 -11.30
C GLY A 249 12.18 12.95 -10.21
N GLY A 250 11.86 13.26 -8.95
CA GLY A 250 12.73 12.98 -7.80
C GLY A 250 14.10 13.67 -7.93
N ASP A 251 15.15 12.97 -7.52
CA ASP A 251 16.55 13.35 -7.72
C ASP A 251 17.18 12.73 -8.99
N GLY A 252 16.40 12.00 -9.79
CA GLY A 252 16.87 11.23 -10.95
C GLY A 252 17.48 9.87 -10.63
N ASN A 253 17.77 9.56 -9.35
CA ASN A 253 18.32 8.27 -8.92
C ASN A 253 17.18 7.31 -8.58
N ASN A 254 16.60 6.71 -9.61
CA ASN A 254 15.48 5.80 -9.46
C ASN A 254 15.89 4.47 -8.81
N LEU A 255 15.31 4.17 -7.65
CA LEU A 255 15.32 2.87 -7.00
C LEU A 255 14.03 2.12 -7.31
N TYR A 256 14.15 0.91 -7.83
CA TYR A 256 13.02 0.07 -8.23
C TYR A 256 12.78 -1.03 -7.21
N GLN A 257 11.51 -1.35 -6.97
CA GLN A 257 11.08 -2.55 -6.27
C GLN A 257 9.87 -3.12 -6.99
N TRP A 258 10.04 -4.28 -7.61
CA TRP A 258 8.92 -5.02 -8.15
C TRP A 258 8.14 -5.72 -7.04
N GLN A 259 6.84 -5.81 -7.23
CA GLN A 259 5.93 -6.54 -6.36
C GLN A 259 5.07 -7.48 -7.19
N SER A 260 4.74 -8.63 -6.63
CA SER A 260 3.89 -9.64 -7.26
C SER A 260 2.76 -10.09 -6.34
N LYS A 261 1.68 -10.62 -6.91
CA LYS A 261 0.56 -11.17 -6.17
C LYS A 261 -0.10 -12.30 -6.96
N THR A 262 -0.26 -13.47 -6.33
CA THR A 262 -1.11 -14.58 -6.80
C THR A 262 -2.44 -14.62 -6.05
N SER A 263 -2.39 -14.36 -4.74
CA SER A 263 -3.55 -14.20 -3.85
C SER A 263 -3.21 -13.20 -2.74
N GLY A 264 -4.22 -12.60 -2.10
CA GLY A 264 -3.98 -11.68 -0.97
C GLY A 264 -3.41 -10.31 -1.35
N GLY A 265 -2.25 -9.93 -0.79
CA GLY A 265 -1.58 -8.64 -1.02
C GLY A 265 -0.36 -8.75 -1.96
N PHE A 266 0.16 -7.61 -2.41
CA PHE A 266 1.44 -7.56 -3.14
C PHE A 266 2.61 -7.82 -2.20
N SER A 267 3.54 -8.67 -2.61
CA SER A 267 4.80 -8.98 -1.90
C SER A 267 6.01 -8.74 -2.80
N ASN A 268 7.20 -8.57 -2.20
CA ASN A 268 8.43 -8.30 -2.95
C ASN A 268 9.12 -9.63 -3.33
N PRO A 269 9.28 -9.94 -4.63
CA PRO A 269 10.13 -11.04 -5.07
C PRO A 269 11.60 -10.73 -4.76
N SER A 270 12.39 -11.77 -4.47
CA SER A 270 13.81 -11.63 -4.14
C SER A 270 14.60 -11.01 -5.30
N GLY A 271 15.45 -10.02 -5.01
CA GLY A 271 16.36 -9.39 -5.98
C GLY A 271 15.68 -8.56 -7.08
N ALA A 272 14.39 -8.30 -7.00
CA ALA A 272 13.62 -7.66 -8.05
C ALA A 272 13.72 -6.13 -8.03
N ASN A 273 14.95 -5.61 -8.20
CA ASN A 273 15.30 -4.20 -7.98
C ASN A 273 15.78 -3.46 -9.25
N SER A 274 15.63 -4.09 -10.42
CA SER A 274 16.04 -3.53 -11.71
C SER A 274 14.89 -2.77 -12.39
N LYS A 275 15.22 -1.90 -13.35
CA LYS A 275 14.22 -1.16 -14.16
C LYS A 275 13.22 -2.13 -14.81
N ASP A 276 13.75 -3.18 -15.42
CA ASP A 276 13.02 -4.27 -16.05
C ASP A 276 13.05 -5.50 -15.15
N TYR A 277 12.05 -6.39 -15.26
CA TYR A 277 11.96 -7.61 -14.46
C TYR A 277 11.59 -8.80 -15.34
N SER A 278 12.28 -9.91 -15.17
CA SER A 278 11.94 -11.17 -15.85
C SER A 278 11.37 -12.13 -14.82
N PRO A 279 10.03 -12.32 -14.77
CA PRO A 279 9.45 -13.33 -13.91
C PRO A 279 9.96 -14.72 -14.31
N GLY A 280 10.14 -15.59 -13.30
CA GLY A 280 10.40 -17.01 -13.55
C GLY A 280 9.16 -17.75 -14.06
N THR A 281 9.20 -19.08 -14.02
CA THR A 281 8.07 -19.93 -14.39
C THR A 281 6.87 -19.73 -13.44
N LEU A 282 5.66 -19.64 -13.99
CA LEU A 282 4.45 -19.42 -13.21
C LEU A 282 3.43 -20.56 -13.42
N ALA A 283 2.81 -21.00 -12.32
CA ALA A 283 1.74 -22.01 -12.34
C ALA A 283 0.35 -21.42 -12.02
N GLN A 284 0.29 -20.14 -11.65
CA GLN A 284 -0.95 -19.43 -11.31
C GLN A 284 -0.93 -18.02 -11.88
N THR A 285 -2.11 -17.49 -12.19
CA THR A 285 -2.26 -16.11 -12.67
C THR A 285 -1.66 -15.17 -11.62
N THR A 286 -0.70 -14.36 -12.07
CA THR A 286 0.10 -13.50 -11.18
C THR A 286 0.04 -12.07 -11.66
N GLN A 287 -0.28 -11.15 -10.76
CA GLN A 287 -0.23 -9.71 -11.01
C GLN A 287 1.11 -9.14 -10.57
N TYR A 288 1.64 -8.19 -11.34
CA TYR A 288 2.87 -7.46 -11.05
C TYR A 288 2.62 -5.97 -11.03
N ARG A 289 3.36 -5.26 -10.16
CA ARG A 289 3.49 -3.80 -10.18
C ARG A 289 4.90 -3.41 -9.78
N ARG A 290 5.31 -2.20 -10.11
CA ARG A 290 6.62 -1.65 -9.78
C ARG A 290 6.47 -0.40 -8.92
N ILE A 291 7.14 -0.39 -7.78
CA ILE A 291 7.28 0.78 -6.92
C ILE A 291 8.60 1.47 -7.26
N VAL A 292 8.57 2.79 -7.39
CA VAL A 292 9.75 3.61 -7.61
C VAL A 292 9.87 4.64 -6.50
N THR A 293 11.10 4.78 -6.00
CA THR A 293 11.53 5.85 -5.08
C THR A 293 12.72 6.57 -5.70
N ALA A 294 12.75 7.90 -5.61
CA ALA A 294 13.82 8.74 -6.14
C ALA A 294 14.01 9.95 -5.20
N GLY A 295 15.16 10.00 -4.54
CA GLY A 295 15.46 11.00 -3.51
C GLY A 295 14.45 10.97 -2.37
N VAL A 296 13.87 12.14 -2.06
CA VAL A 296 12.85 12.29 -1.01
C VAL A 296 11.43 12.02 -1.51
N CYS A 297 11.24 11.85 -2.82
CA CYS A 297 9.98 11.42 -3.40
C CYS A 297 9.88 9.89 -3.33
N SER A 298 8.90 9.38 -2.58
CA SER A 298 8.74 7.94 -2.37
C SER A 298 7.38 7.42 -2.87
N GLY A 299 7.36 6.14 -3.25
CA GLY A 299 6.12 5.37 -3.36
C GLY A 299 5.32 5.53 -4.65
N SER A 300 5.95 5.92 -5.76
CA SER A 300 5.24 5.93 -7.05
C SER A 300 4.93 4.50 -7.47
N THR A 301 3.65 4.17 -7.58
CA THR A 301 3.18 2.83 -7.97
C THR A 301 2.78 2.82 -9.44
N SER A 302 3.30 1.86 -10.20
CA SER A 302 2.96 1.71 -11.62
C SER A 302 1.53 1.23 -11.84
N ASN A 303 1.11 1.16 -13.10
CA ASN A 303 0.00 0.29 -13.50
C ASN A 303 0.26 -1.16 -13.05
N VAL A 304 -0.82 -1.93 -12.87
CA VAL A 304 -0.75 -3.37 -12.58
C VAL A 304 -0.80 -4.13 -13.91
N VAL A 305 0.03 -5.16 -14.02
CA VAL A 305 0.11 -6.05 -15.18
C VAL A 305 -0.27 -7.44 -14.74
N THR A 306 -1.17 -8.07 -15.48
CA THR A 306 -1.64 -9.43 -15.20
C THR A 306 -0.99 -10.41 -16.16
N ILE A 307 -0.29 -11.40 -15.60
CA ILE A 307 0.18 -12.56 -16.34
C ILE A 307 -0.84 -13.68 -16.10
N SER A 308 -1.70 -13.90 -17.08
CA SER A 308 -2.75 -14.90 -17.01
C SER A 308 -2.20 -16.26 -17.41
N ILE A 309 -2.46 -17.26 -16.57
CA ILE A 309 -2.23 -18.65 -16.97
C ILE A 309 -3.42 -19.07 -17.82
N SER A 310 -3.15 -19.32 -19.10
CA SER A 310 -4.09 -20.04 -19.95
C SER A 310 -4.30 -21.42 -19.34
N PRO A 311 -5.54 -21.92 -19.23
CA PRO A 311 -5.77 -23.26 -18.75
C PRO A 311 -4.95 -24.22 -19.61
N GLU A 312 -4.05 -24.95 -18.96
CA GLU A 312 -3.57 -26.21 -19.52
C GLU A 312 -4.85 -27.03 -19.74
N SER A 313 -5.10 -27.50 -20.98
CA SER A 313 -6.32 -28.25 -21.23
C SER A 313 -6.37 -29.39 -20.22
N VAL A 314 -7.38 -29.36 -19.37
CA VAL A 314 -7.78 -30.51 -18.58
C VAL A 314 -7.74 -31.69 -19.53
N VAL A 315 -7.01 -32.75 -19.17
CA VAL A 315 -7.00 -33.99 -19.93
C VAL A 315 -8.43 -34.53 -19.87
N TYR A 316 -9.26 -34.13 -20.83
CA TYR A 316 -10.61 -34.64 -20.95
C TYR A 316 -10.51 -36.14 -21.20
N SER A 317 -11.34 -36.90 -20.51
CA SER A 317 -11.48 -38.31 -20.84
C SER A 317 -11.99 -38.42 -22.27
N ILE A 318 -11.31 -39.26 -23.04
CA ILE A 318 -11.65 -39.56 -24.42
C ILE A 318 -12.21 -40.98 -24.46
N MET A 319 -13.30 -41.18 -25.20
CA MET A 319 -13.97 -42.46 -25.34
C MET A 319 -14.06 -42.80 -26.82
N GLY A 320 -13.68 -44.02 -27.17
CA GLY A 320 -13.93 -44.59 -28.49
C GLY A 320 -15.16 -45.48 -28.46
N SER A 321 -15.90 -45.51 -29.55
CA SER A 321 -17.02 -46.42 -29.72
C SER A 321 -16.61 -47.72 -30.41
N ASN A 322 -17.53 -48.68 -30.36
CA ASN A 322 -17.41 -49.94 -31.04
C ASN A 322 -18.37 -49.93 -32.23
N PHE A 323 -17.99 -50.52 -33.35
CA PHE A 323 -18.86 -50.65 -34.51
C PHE A 323 -18.81 -52.06 -35.12
N CYS A 324 -19.87 -52.41 -35.85
CA CYS A 324 -20.02 -53.70 -36.51
C CYS A 324 -19.22 -53.81 -37.81
N SER A 325 -18.64 -54.98 -38.08
CA SER A 325 -17.98 -55.32 -39.36
C SER A 325 -18.89 -55.15 -40.59
N THR A 326 -20.21 -55.25 -40.39
CA THR A 326 -21.24 -55.04 -41.42
C THR A 326 -21.52 -53.56 -41.71
N ALA A 327 -21.00 -52.65 -40.89
CA ALA A 327 -21.09 -51.20 -41.06
C ALA A 327 -19.72 -50.55 -40.83
N PRO A 328 -18.71 -50.89 -41.67
CA PRO A 328 -17.34 -50.46 -41.45
C PRO A 328 -17.23 -48.94 -41.49
N GLY A 329 -16.36 -48.39 -40.63
CA GLY A 329 -16.10 -46.95 -40.60
C GLY A 329 -17.22 -46.13 -39.94
N THR A 330 -18.06 -46.72 -39.09
CA THR A 330 -19.08 -45.97 -38.32
C THR A 330 -18.64 -45.62 -36.89
N GLY A 331 -17.37 -45.89 -36.55
CA GLY A 331 -16.80 -45.59 -35.25
C GLY A 331 -16.80 -44.10 -34.92
N THR A 332 -16.73 -43.81 -33.63
CA THR A 332 -16.73 -42.46 -33.08
C THR A 332 -15.70 -42.31 -31.99
N ILE A 333 -15.16 -41.10 -31.86
CA ILE A 333 -14.31 -40.68 -30.76
C ILE A 333 -14.97 -39.45 -30.14
N THR A 334 -15.18 -39.46 -28.83
CA THR A 334 -15.78 -38.33 -28.10
C THR A 334 -14.87 -37.90 -26.95
N ILE A 335 -14.56 -36.60 -26.88
CA ILE A 335 -13.98 -35.99 -25.67
C ILE A 335 -15.10 -35.46 -24.78
N THR A 336 -14.99 -35.66 -23.47
CA THR A 336 -16.07 -35.32 -22.52
C THR A 336 -16.31 -33.81 -22.32
N GLY A 337 -15.39 -32.97 -22.79
CA GLY A 337 -15.53 -31.52 -22.79
C GLY A 337 -14.48 -30.87 -23.70
N SER A 338 -14.63 -29.57 -23.93
CA SER A 338 -13.68 -28.77 -24.72
C SER A 338 -13.63 -27.33 -24.20
N TYR A 339 -12.53 -26.62 -24.39
CA TYR A 339 -12.43 -25.19 -24.08
C TYR A 339 -12.88 -24.34 -25.28
N PRO A 340 -13.75 -23.33 -25.10
CA PRO A 340 -14.13 -22.41 -26.17
C PRO A 340 -12.90 -21.81 -26.87
N GLY A 341 -12.83 -21.98 -28.20
CA GLY A 341 -11.77 -21.40 -29.04
C GLY A 341 -10.49 -22.25 -29.21
N VAL A 342 -10.25 -23.28 -28.39
CA VAL A 342 -9.13 -24.21 -28.60
C VAL A 342 -9.39 -25.08 -29.83
N SER A 343 -8.37 -25.29 -30.67
CA SER A 343 -8.46 -26.18 -31.83
C SER A 343 -8.10 -27.61 -31.44
N TYR A 344 -9.03 -28.56 -31.58
CA TYR A 344 -8.82 -29.96 -31.25
C TYR A 344 -8.65 -30.78 -32.53
N GLN A 345 -7.46 -31.33 -32.74
CA GLN A 345 -7.13 -32.21 -33.86
C GLN A 345 -7.18 -33.66 -33.40
N LEU A 346 -8.00 -34.49 -34.05
CA LEU A 346 -7.95 -35.94 -33.86
C LEU A 346 -6.73 -36.49 -34.60
N LYS A 347 -5.93 -37.33 -33.94
CA LYS A 347 -4.74 -37.96 -34.51
C LYS A 347 -4.76 -39.47 -34.33
N LEU A 348 -4.20 -40.17 -35.31
CA LEU A 348 -3.99 -41.61 -35.21
C LEU A 348 -2.75 -41.89 -34.36
N ALA A 349 -2.87 -42.79 -33.38
CA ALA A 349 -1.79 -43.03 -32.41
C ALA A 349 -0.59 -43.80 -33.00
N SER A 350 -0.76 -44.49 -34.12
CA SER A 350 0.30 -45.27 -34.76
C SER A 350 1.36 -44.42 -35.47
N ASP A 351 0.95 -43.30 -36.08
CA ASP A 351 1.82 -42.49 -36.95
C ASP A 351 1.69 -40.97 -36.74
N ASN A 352 0.85 -40.52 -35.80
CA ASN A 352 0.55 -39.12 -35.53
C ASN A 352 -0.08 -38.35 -36.71
N SER A 353 -0.60 -39.05 -37.72
CA SER A 353 -1.31 -38.42 -38.83
C SER A 353 -2.61 -37.75 -38.37
N ASP A 354 -2.97 -36.65 -39.04
CA ASP A 354 -4.21 -35.92 -38.77
C ASP A 354 -5.40 -36.69 -39.35
N VAL A 355 -6.41 -36.91 -38.51
CA VAL A 355 -7.64 -37.61 -38.86
C VAL A 355 -8.77 -36.61 -38.86
N GLN A 356 -9.35 -36.36 -40.04
CA GLN A 356 -10.36 -35.31 -40.27
C GLN A 356 -9.86 -33.90 -39.94
N THR A 357 -10.68 -32.90 -40.25
CA THR A 357 -10.38 -31.51 -39.93
C THR A 357 -10.52 -31.26 -38.41
N PRO A 358 -9.68 -30.38 -37.84
CA PRO A 358 -9.77 -30.06 -36.42
C PRO A 358 -11.10 -29.38 -36.07
N GLN A 359 -11.64 -29.70 -34.91
CA GLN A 359 -12.87 -29.09 -34.38
C GLN A 359 -12.53 -27.97 -33.40
N THR A 360 -13.29 -26.88 -33.43
CA THR A 360 -13.13 -25.78 -32.46
C THR A 360 -13.91 -26.11 -31.20
N GLY A 361 -13.26 -26.01 -30.04
CA GLY A 361 -13.90 -26.21 -28.76
C GLY A 361 -14.98 -25.17 -28.48
N THR A 362 -16.03 -25.60 -27.79
CA THR A 362 -17.25 -24.83 -27.54
C THR A 362 -17.62 -24.75 -26.06
N GLY A 363 -16.85 -25.37 -25.16
CA GLY A 363 -17.25 -25.57 -23.75
C GLY A 363 -17.92 -26.92 -23.51
N SER A 364 -18.29 -27.65 -24.56
CA SER A 364 -19.03 -28.91 -24.51
C SER A 364 -18.25 -30.07 -25.13
N ALA A 365 -18.77 -31.30 -25.02
CA ALA A 365 -18.18 -32.47 -25.67
C ALA A 365 -18.05 -32.27 -27.20
N LEU A 366 -16.97 -32.79 -27.78
CA LEU A 366 -16.75 -32.85 -29.22
C LEU A 366 -16.71 -34.31 -29.66
N THR A 367 -17.29 -34.61 -30.83
CA THR A 367 -17.38 -35.97 -31.37
C THR A 367 -16.92 -35.99 -32.82
N TRP A 368 -15.99 -36.89 -33.12
CA TRP A 368 -15.61 -37.28 -34.46
C TRP A 368 -16.34 -38.59 -34.80
N THR A 369 -16.93 -38.65 -35.99
CA THR A 369 -17.71 -39.80 -36.46
C THR A 369 -17.15 -40.34 -37.76
N GLY A 370 -17.53 -41.54 -38.17
CA GLY A 370 -17.08 -42.08 -39.46
C GLY A 370 -15.66 -42.67 -39.40
N LEU A 371 -15.24 -43.18 -38.23
CA LEU A 371 -13.87 -43.62 -37.99
C LEU A 371 -13.70 -45.12 -38.20
N SER A 372 -12.57 -45.51 -38.80
CA SER A 372 -12.13 -46.90 -38.93
C SER A 372 -11.62 -47.46 -37.59
N VAL A 373 -11.35 -48.77 -37.58
CA VAL A 373 -10.69 -49.42 -36.44
C VAL A 373 -9.30 -48.79 -36.21
N GLY A 374 -8.99 -48.47 -34.96
CA GLY A 374 -7.72 -47.81 -34.66
C GLY A 374 -7.63 -47.27 -33.24
N THR A 375 -6.41 -46.90 -32.84
CA THR A 375 -6.17 -46.18 -31.60
C THR A 375 -5.96 -44.71 -31.93
N TYR A 376 -6.69 -43.82 -31.27
CA TYR A 376 -6.71 -42.39 -31.53
C TYR A 376 -6.40 -41.60 -30.26
N TYR A 377 -5.91 -40.38 -30.43
CA TYR A 377 -5.86 -39.38 -29.36
C TYR A 377 -6.24 -38.01 -29.94
N VAL A 378 -6.61 -37.09 -29.07
CA VAL A 378 -6.92 -35.71 -29.46
C VAL A 378 -5.78 -34.80 -29.01
N PHE A 379 -5.32 -33.97 -29.93
CA PHE A 379 -4.30 -32.95 -29.71
C PHE A 379 -4.95 -31.57 -29.74
N GLY A 380 -5.06 -30.92 -28.59
CA GLY A 380 -5.58 -29.57 -28.47
C GLY A 380 -4.47 -28.54 -28.66
N THR A 381 -4.66 -27.57 -29.54
CA THR A 381 -3.75 -26.43 -29.74
C THR A 381 -4.48 -25.14 -29.40
N GLY A 382 -3.95 -24.39 -28.44
CA GLY A 382 -4.47 -23.09 -28.02
C GLY A 382 -4.46 -22.05 -29.15
N ILE A 383 -5.18 -20.94 -28.94
CA ILE A 383 -5.24 -19.82 -29.88
C ILE A 383 -3.97 -18.96 -29.83
N ALA A 384 -3.60 -18.40 -30.98
CA ALA A 384 -2.57 -17.35 -31.04
C ALA A 384 -2.93 -16.18 -30.10
N PRO A 385 -1.95 -15.58 -29.40
CA PRO A 385 -0.51 -15.79 -29.55
C PRO A 385 0.08 -16.90 -28.66
N THR A 386 -0.72 -17.60 -27.84
CA THR A 386 -0.21 -18.55 -26.84
C THR A 386 -0.61 -19.99 -27.19
N TYR A 387 0.30 -20.72 -27.83
CA TYR A 387 0.08 -22.08 -28.32
C TYR A 387 0.25 -23.14 -27.22
N CYS A 388 -0.61 -23.12 -26.20
CA CYS A 388 -0.62 -24.22 -25.23
C CYS A 388 -1.12 -25.49 -25.92
N THR A 389 -0.27 -26.50 -26.02
CA THR A 389 -0.64 -27.79 -26.59
C THR A 389 -1.02 -28.77 -25.49
N SER A 390 -1.99 -29.63 -25.78
CA SER A 390 -2.40 -30.71 -24.90
C SER A 390 -2.63 -31.99 -25.68
N ARG A 391 -2.34 -33.13 -25.07
CA ARG A 391 -2.58 -34.46 -25.65
C ARG A 391 -3.42 -35.27 -24.68
N THR A 392 -4.56 -35.78 -25.14
CA THR A 392 -5.38 -36.71 -24.34
C THR A 392 -4.69 -38.06 -24.20
N ALA A 393 -5.21 -38.91 -23.30
CA ALA A 393 -4.93 -40.34 -23.37
C ALA A 393 -5.39 -40.93 -24.71
N ASN A 394 -4.99 -42.17 -24.99
CA ASN A 394 -5.47 -42.88 -26.17
C ASN A 394 -6.88 -43.45 -25.92
N ALA A 395 -7.74 -43.39 -26.94
CA ALA A 395 -9.00 -44.13 -27.02
C ALA A 395 -8.96 -45.09 -28.22
N VAL A 396 -9.65 -46.22 -28.12
CA VAL A 396 -9.66 -47.22 -29.18
C VAL A 396 -11.06 -47.28 -29.80
N VAL A 397 -11.11 -47.19 -31.12
CA VAL A 397 -12.29 -47.58 -31.89
C VAL A 397 -12.10 -49.04 -32.27
N HIS A 398 -12.99 -49.90 -31.82
CA HIS A 398 -12.92 -51.33 -32.08
C HIS A 398 -13.99 -51.76 -33.09
N GLU A 399 -13.56 -52.58 -34.04
CA GLU A 399 -14.45 -53.29 -34.96
C GLU A 399 -14.73 -54.69 -34.41
N PHE A 400 -16.00 -55.11 -34.44
CA PHE A 400 -16.43 -56.45 -34.01
C PHE A 400 -17.22 -57.15 -35.11
N ASP A 401 -17.04 -58.47 -35.21
CA ASP A 401 -17.83 -59.28 -36.11
C ASP A 401 -19.25 -59.48 -35.58
N CYS A 402 -20.19 -58.74 -36.18
CA CYS A 402 -21.61 -58.79 -35.83
C CYS A 402 -22.36 -59.96 -36.50
N SER A 403 -21.67 -60.76 -37.31
CA SER A 403 -22.21 -61.97 -37.95
C SER A 403 -22.49 -63.10 -36.95
N TYR A 404 -21.90 -63.02 -35.76
CA TYR A 404 -22.06 -64.00 -34.68
C TYR A 404 -22.47 -63.32 -33.36
N PHE A 405 -23.60 -62.62 -33.37
CA PHE A 405 -24.32 -62.43 -32.11
C PHE A 405 -24.94 -63.77 -31.70
N TYR A 406 -24.24 -64.51 -30.84
CA TYR A 406 -24.90 -65.53 -30.04
C TYR A 406 -25.79 -64.79 -29.03
N THR A 407 -27.09 -64.77 -29.29
CA THR A 407 -28.06 -64.62 -28.20
C THR A 407 -27.81 -65.77 -27.23
N LEU A 408 -27.21 -65.47 -26.09
CA LEU A 408 -27.30 -66.39 -24.96
C LEU A 408 -28.69 -66.29 -24.36
N THR A 409 -29.61 -67.05 -24.94
CA THR A 409 -30.66 -67.68 -24.15
C THR A 409 -30.01 -68.83 -23.38
N GLN A 410 -29.90 -68.68 -22.07
CA GLN A 410 -29.63 -69.82 -21.21
C GLN A 410 -30.80 -70.80 -21.35
N GLY A 411 -30.53 -71.99 -21.86
CA GLY A 411 -31.30 -73.21 -21.60
C GLY A 411 -32.58 -73.40 -22.42
N TYR A 412 -32.57 -74.48 -23.21
CA TYR A 412 -33.71 -75.35 -23.51
C TYR A 412 -34.98 -75.09 -22.67
N TYR A 413 -36.06 -74.59 -23.29
CA TYR A 413 -37.44 -75.10 -23.22
C TYR A 413 -38.37 -74.12 -23.96
N GLY A 414 -38.89 -74.52 -25.13
CA GLY A 414 -39.99 -73.83 -25.80
C GLY A 414 -39.97 -73.96 -27.32
N SER A 415 -40.85 -74.80 -27.85
CA SER A 415 -41.03 -75.06 -29.28
C SER A 415 -41.50 -73.83 -30.08
N LYS A 416 -41.36 -73.93 -31.41
CA LYS A 416 -41.45 -72.91 -32.47
C LYS A 416 -42.68 -71.98 -32.54
N ASN A 417 -43.58 -71.88 -31.55
CA ASN A 417 -44.83 -71.08 -31.68
C ASN A 417 -45.42 -70.45 -30.38
N GLY A 418 -44.62 -70.14 -29.35
CA GLY A 418 -45.15 -69.52 -28.12
C GLY A 418 -45.50 -68.02 -28.24
N LYS A 419 -46.79 -67.66 -28.22
CA LYS A 419 -47.29 -66.26 -28.20
C LYS A 419 -47.16 -65.59 -26.82
N SER A 420 -46.87 -64.29 -26.84
CA SER A 420 -46.66 -63.38 -25.69
C SER A 420 -47.96 -62.99 -24.96
N CYS A 421 -47.91 -62.92 -23.62
CA CYS A 421 -48.95 -62.28 -22.79
C CYS A 421 -48.47 -60.89 -22.32
N LEU A 422 -49.28 -59.87 -22.57
CA LEU A 422 -49.00 -58.45 -22.34
C LEU A 422 -49.11 -58.04 -20.86
N GLY A 423 -48.19 -57.18 -20.40
CA GLY A 423 -48.28 -56.37 -19.17
C GLY A 423 -47.32 -55.16 -19.28
N THR A 424 -47.81 -53.96 -18.97
CA THR A 424 -47.55 -52.74 -19.75
C THR A 424 -46.37 -51.83 -19.36
N THR A 425 -45.42 -52.24 -18.50
CA THR A 425 -44.10 -51.58 -18.40
C THR A 425 -43.07 -52.47 -17.68
N PRO A 426 -41.76 -52.36 -18.00
CA PRO A 426 -40.68 -53.13 -17.37
C PRO A 426 -40.64 -53.04 -15.82
N ILE A 427 -41.04 -51.89 -15.27
CA ILE A 427 -41.05 -51.62 -13.82
C ILE A 427 -42.05 -52.49 -13.05
N ASN A 428 -43.21 -52.81 -13.63
CA ASN A 428 -44.24 -53.61 -12.96
C ASN A 428 -43.88 -55.10 -12.96
N THR A 429 -43.17 -55.56 -13.99
CA THR A 429 -42.65 -56.93 -14.08
C THR A 429 -41.55 -57.17 -13.04
N ILE A 430 -40.66 -56.20 -12.80
CA ILE A 430 -39.62 -56.28 -11.77
C ILE A 430 -40.20 -56.30 -10.34
N LYS A 431 -41.23 -55.49 -10.07
CA LYS A 431 -41.95 -55.50 -8.77
C LYS A 431 -42.62 -56.85 -8.47
N TYR A 432 -43.17 -57.49 -9.50
CA TYR A 432 -43.83 -58.79 -9.38
C TYR A 432 -42.83 -59.94 -9.18
N LEU A 433 -41.69 -59.92 -9.89
CA LEU A 433 -40.61 -60.91 -9.76
C LEU A 433 -39.93 -60.91 -8.38
N LEU A 434 -39.96 -59.78 -7.66
CA LEU A 434 -39.39 -59.66 -6.31
C LEU A 434 -40.41 -59.92 -5.17
N GLY A 435 -41.66 -60.25 -5.49
CA GLY A 435 -42.67 -60.66 -4.52
C GLY A 435 -43.23 -59.56 -3.62
N ILE A 436 -43.40 -58.32 -4.11
CA ILE A 436 -43.86 -57.17 -3.31
C ILE A 436 -45.28 -56.72 -3.72
N PRO A 437 -46.36 -57.29 -3.16
CA PRO A 437 -47.68 -56.68 -3.21
C PRO A 437 -47.88 -55.84 -1.94
N ASN A 438 -47.82 -54.51 -2.08
CA ASN A 438 -48.24 -53.50 -1.11
C ASN A 438 -47.47 -53.44 0.25
N ASN A 439 -46.72 -52.33 0.42
CA ASN A 439 -46.20 -51.74 1.66
C ASN A 439 -44.75 -52.10 2.12
N PRO A 440 -44.07 -51.24 2.91
CA PRO A 440 -42.98 -50.40 2.42
C PRO A 440 -41.66 -50.71 3.13
N VAL A 441 -40.63 -51.10 2.38
CA VAL A 441 -39.24 -51.09 2.88
C VAL A 441 -38.34 -50.62 1.73
N ASP A 442 -38.02 -49.33 1.77
CA ASP A 442 -36.90 -48.55 1.21
C ASP A 442 -36.10 -49.11 0.02
N LEU A 443 -36.78 -49.54 -1.05
CA LEU A 443 -36.20 -49.55 -2.40
C LEU A 443 -36.51 -48.19 -3.04
N VAL A 444 -35.53 -47.29 -3.08
CA VAL A 444 -35.69 -46.00 -3.76
C VAL A 444 -35.49 -46.21 -5.27
N VAL A 445 -36.55 -45.96 -6.03
CA VAL A 445 -36.52 -45.99 -7.50
C VAL A 445 -36.21 -44.56 -7.98
N GLY A 446 -35.05 -44.38 -8.60
CA GLY A 446 -34.71 -43.14 -9.29
C GLY A 446 -35.48 -43.01 -10.61
N SER A 447 -35.59 -41.79 -11.15
CA SER A 447 -36.38 -41.47 -12.36
C SER A 447 -35.85 -42.06 -13.68
N THR A 448 -34.74 -42.80 -13.65
CA THR A 448 -34.09 -43.38 -14.83
C THR A 448 -33.70 -44.85 -14.58
N ASN A 449 -34.68 -45.77 -14.65
CA ASN A 449 -34.48 -47.22 -14.75
C ASN A 449 -33.52 -47.89 -13.72
N SER A 450 -33.25 -47.25 -12.58
CA SER A 450 -32.35 -47.79 -11.54
C SER A 450 -33.12 -48.11 -10.26
N VAL A 451 -32.91 -49.31 -9.72
CA VAL A 451 -33.38 -49.71 -8.38
C VAL A 451 -32.17 -49.81 -7.45
N THR A 452 -32.21 -49.10 -6.31
CA THR A 452 -31.16 -49.18 -5.29
C THR A 452 -31.63 -50.07 -4.15
N VAL A 453 -30.86 -51.12 -3.82
CA VAL A 453 -31.11 -51.99 -2.65
C VAL A 453 -30.20 -51.52 -1.51
N PRO A 454 -30.74 -51.12 -0.34
CA PRO A 454 -29.92 -50.74 0.80
C PRO A 454 -29.10 -51.93 1.30
N ALA A 455 -27.83 -51.71 1.64
CA ALA A 455 -26.94 -52.72 2.20
C ALA A 455 -27.26 -52.98 3.69
N THR A 456 -28.43 -53.57 3.95
CA THR A 456 -28.86 -54.02 5.27
C THR A 456 -29.01 -55.54 5.30
N ASP A 457 -28.82 -56.15 6.47
CA ASP A 457 -28.89 -57.61 6.64
C ASP A 457 -30.26 -58.20 6.20
N ASP A 458 -31.34 -57.43 6.33
CA ASP A 458 -32.68 -57.86 5.90
C ASP A 458 -32.89 -57.74 4.38
N GLY A 459 -32.27 -56.76 3.72
CA GLY A 459 -32.25 -56.64 2.26
C GLY A 459 -31.53 -57.82 1.60
N ALA A 460 -30.41 -58.25 2.19
CA ALA A 460 -29.64 -59.40 1.73
C ALA A 460 -30.38 -60.74 1.95
N LYS A 461 -31.04 -60.93 3.10
CA LYS A 461 -31.82 -62.14 3.41
C LYS A 461 -33.00 -62.33 2.46
N LYS A 462 -33.76 -61.26 2.17
CA LYS A 462 -34.91 -61.32 1.24
C LYS A 462 -34.46 -61.62 -0.18
N LEU A 463 -33.39 -60.97 -0.66
CA LEU A 463 -32.82 -61.24 -1.99
C LEU A 463 -32.39 -62.71 -2.14
N ASN A 464 -31.86 -63.31 -1.07
CA ASN A 464 -31.42 -64.70 -1.06
C ASN A 464 -32.59 -65.72 -1.01
N SER A 465 -33.73 -65.35 -0.41
CA SER A 465 -34.91 -66.22 -0.33
C SER A 465 -35.79 -66.24 -1.58
N THR A 466 -35.71 -65.20 -2.43
CA THR A 466 -36.56 -65.06 -3.62
C THR A 466 -35.88 -65.55 -4.91
N MET A 467 -34.58 -65.86 -4.87
CA MET A 467 -33.86 -66.47 -5.99
C MET A 467 -33.95 -68.01 -5.95
N PRO A 468 -34.08 -68.70 -7.09
CA PRO A 468 -34.16 -70.16 -7.10
C PRO A 468 -32.85 -70.76 -6.57
N GLY A 469 -32.91 -71.42 -5.39
CA GLY A 469 -31.81 -72.25 -4.85
C GLY A 469 -31.10 -71.82 -3.55
N GLY A 470 -31.62 -70.88 -2.75
CA GLY A 470 -30.97 -70.46 -1.49
C GLY A 470 -31.09 -71.46 -0.33
N SER A 471 -30.00 -71.75 0.38
CA SER A 471 -29.96 -72.50 1.66
C SER A 471 -29.42 -71.66 2.84
N THR A 472 -29.59 -72.14 4.09
CA THR A 472 -29.31 -71.41 5.34
C THR A 472 -27.81 -71.25 5.67
N PRO A 473 -27.37 -70.15 6.34
CA PRO A 473 -25.94 -69.84 6.54
C PRO A 473 -25.31 -70.60 7.73
N ALA A 474 -24.04 -71.03 7.62
CA ALA A 474 -23.26 -71.61 8.72
C ALA A 474 -21.88 -70.93 8.89
N ALA A 475 -21.41 -70.80 10.15
CA ALA A 475 -20.18 -70.11 10.57
C ALA A 475 -18.93 -71.02 10.57
N LEU A 476 -17.70 -70.46 10.45
CA LEU A 476 -16.42 -71.20 10.45
C LEU A 476 -15.35 -70.62 11.44
N PRO A 477 -14.40 -71.44 11.96
CA PRO A 477 -13.58 -71.17 13.15
C PRO A 477 -12.10 -70.77 12.89
N VAL A 478 -11.35 -70.49 13.98
CA VAL A 478 -10.06 -69.74 14.04
C VAL A 478 -8.79 -70.60 13.82
N GLY A 479 -7.86 -70.17 12.92
CA GLY A 479 -6.50 -70.73 12.74
C GLY A 479 -5.96 -70.68 11.30
N ASN A 480 -4.64 -70.50 11.10
CA ASN A 480 -4.01 -70.24 9.79
C ASN A 480 -3.65 -71.53 9.00
N CYS A 481 -4.23 -71.73 7.82
CA CYS A 481 -3.89 -72.81 6.86
C CYS A 481 -3.51 -72.25 5.47
N THR A 482 -2.56 -72.89 4.77
CA THR A 482 -2.09 -72.53 3.41
C THR A 482 -2.46 -73.59 2.37
N ILE A 483 -2.68 -73.14 1.12
CA ILE A 483 -3.52 -73.78 0.07
C ILE A 483 -2.98 -75.10 -0.52
N THR A 484 -1.71 -75.46 -0.33
CA THR A 484 -1.06 -76.54 -1.12
C THR A 484 -1.06 -77.94 -0.50
N THR A 485 -1.57 -78.16 0.71
CA THR A 485 -1.50 -79.49 1.38
C THR A 485 -2.84 -80.09 1.79
N GLY A 486 -3.94 -79.72 1.11
CA GLY A 486 -5.14 -80.57 1.10
C GLY A 486 -5.98 -80.59 2.39
N CYS A 487 -5.96 -79.55 3.23
CA CYS A 487 -6.89 -79.41 4.37
C CYS A 487 -8.36 -79.07 3.98
N PHE A 488 -8.72 -79.22 2.71
CA PHE A 488 -9.95 -78.71 2.14
C PHE A 488 -10.70 -79.81 1.39
N ILE A 489 -11.39 -80.68 2.13
CA ILE A 489 -12.34 -81.66 1.58
C ILE A 489 -13.66 -80.97 1.15
N TYR A 490 -13.87 -79.72 1.57
CA TYR A 490 -14.64 -78.67 0.88
C TYR A 490 -14.18 -77.35 1.53
N PRO A 491 -13.72 -76.34 0.77
CA PRO A 491 -14.50 -75.11 0.72
C PRO A 491 -14.25 -74.28 -0.55
N ALA A 492 -15.35 -73.72 -1.05
CA ALA A 492 -15.31 -72.48 -1.75
C ALA A 492 -14.98 -71.32 -0.77
N TYR A 493 -14.70 -70.14 -1.33
CA TYR A 493 -14.72 -68.82 -0.65
C TYR A 493 -13.43 -68.43 0.11
N LEU A 494 -12.45 -67.83 -0.60
CA LEU A 494 -11.91 -66.46 -0.34
C LEU A 494 -10.56 -66.23 -1.07
N THR A 495 -10.51 -65.14 -1.82
CA THR A 495 -9.35 -64.64 -2.58
C THR A 495 -8.29 -64.02 -1.66
N LYS A 496 -7.02 -64.01 -2.12
CA LYS A 496 -5.80 -63.56 -1.42
C LYS A 496 -5.73 -62.05 -1.07
N GLN A 497 -6.87 -61.35 -0.97
CA GLN A 497 -6.96 -59.91 -0.69
C GLN A 497 -7.87 -59.56 0.49
N GLY A 498 -8.41 -60.54 1.24
CA GLY A 498 -9.05 -60.23 2.52
C GLY A 498 -10.37 -59.44 2.43
N LYS A 499 -11.12 -59.54 1.32
CA LYS A 499 -12.59 -59.39 1.21
C LYS A 499 -13.05 -59.44 -0.26
N ILE A 500 -13.60 -60.59 -0.69
CA ILE A 500 -14.80 -60.78 -1.56
C ILE A 500 -15.26 -62.24 -1.33
N ASN A 501 -16.46 -62.48 -0.81
CA ASN A 501 -17.03 -63.83 -0.71
C ASN A 501 -18.00 -64.10 -1.89
N ASN A 502 -18.02 -65.35 -2.37
CA ASN A 502 -18.69 -65.79 -3.60
C ASN A 502 -20.25 -65.78 -3.59
N VAL A 503 -20.92 -65.22 -2.58
CA VAL A 503 -22.34 -64.86 -2.71
C VAL A 503 -22.48 -63.61 -3.61
N LEU A 504 -21.51 -62.68 -3.57
CA LEU A 504 -21.48 -61.56 -4.51
C LEU A 504 -20.86 -61.94 -5.86
N LEU A 505 -19.95 -62.92 -5.91
CA LEU A 505 -19.40 -63.43 -7.17
C LEU A 505 -20.44 -64.20 -7.99
N SER A 506 -21.36 -64.93 -7.35
CA SER A 506 -22.47 -65.61 -8.05
C SER A 506 -23.58 -64.66 -8.51
N GLN A 507 -23.83 -63.56 -7.77
CA GLN A 507 -24.67 -62.43 -8.23
C GLN A 507 -24.04 -61.65 -9.39
N THR A 508 -22.70 -61.63 -9.49
CA THR A 508 -21.97 -60.92 -10.56
C THR A 508 -21.83 -61.75 -11.85
N ILE A 509 -21.83 -63.08 -11.76
CA ILE A 509 -21.55 -63.99 -12.89
C ILE A 509 -22.81 -64.50 -13.61
N THR A 510 -23.96 -64.62 -12.95
CA THR A 510 -25.05 -65.46 -13.51
C THR A 510 -25.98 -64.80 -14.53
N LEU A 511 -26.11 -63.48 -14.61
CA LEU A 511 -27.07 -62.90 -15.58
C LEU A 511 -26.57 -61.72 -16.43
N GLY A 512 -25.30 -61.31 -16.33
CA GLY A 512 -24.81 -60.10 -17.02
C GLY A 512 -23.62 -60.24 -17.98
N LEU A 513 -22.94 -61.38 -18.07
CA LEU A 513 -21.61 -61.43 -18.70
C LEU A 513 -21.37 -62.70 -19.52
N ASN A 514 -21.91 -62.73 -20.73
CA ASN A 514 -21.12 -63.26 -21.86
C ASN A 514 -20.62 -62.08 -22.69
N ALA A 515 -19.82 -61.25 -22.02
CA ALA A 515 -18.94 -60.31 -22.69
C ALA A 515 -17.58 -61.02 -22.80
N ARG A 516 -17.08 -61.17 -24.04
CA ARG A 516 -15.75 -61.76 -24.26
C ARG A 516 -14.69 -60.92 -23.55
N TRP A 517 -13.77 -61.62 -22.91
CA TRP A 517 -12.58 -61.09 -22.25
C TRP A 517 -11.37 -61.34 -23.14
N GLU A 518 -10.59 -60.30 -23.44
CA GLU A 518 -9.26 -60.41 -24.06
C GLU A 518 -8.26 -59.60 -23.23
N GLY A 519 -7.14 -60.23 -22.85
CA GLY A 519 -6.06 -59.57 -22.10
C GLY A 519 -6.43 -59.07 -20.69
N GLY A 520 -7.54 -59.53 -20.09
CA GLY A 520 -7.92 -59.20 -18.72
C GLY A 520 -8.68 -57.88 -18.52
N LYS A 521 -9.30 -57.31 -19.57
CA LYS A 521 -10.22 -56.16 -19.46
C LYS A 521 -11.57 -56.45 -20.13
N LEU A 522 -12.65 -55.92 -19.54
CA LEU A 522 -14.01 -55.94 -20.08
C LEU A 522 -14.22 -54.69 -20.95
N LEU A 523 -14.49 -54.84 -22.25
CA LEU A 523 -14.43 -53.69 -23.18
C LEU A 523 -15.78 -52.94 -23.41
N LEU A 524 -16.96 -53.59 -23.43
CA LEU A 524 -18.31 -52.95 -23.29
C LEU A 524 -19.44 -54.00 -23.25
N PHE A 525 -20.62 -53.66 -22.67
CA PHE A 525 -21.88 -54.42 -22.75
C PHE A 525 -23.02 -53.44 -23.10
N HIS A 526 -23.81 -53.74 -24.15
CA HIS A 526 -24.95 -52.93 -24.58
C HIS A 526 -26.17 -53.83 -24.86
N ILE A 527 -27.35 -53.47 -24.33
CA ILE A 527 -28.63 -54.12 -24.65
C ILE A 527 -29.41 -53.19 -25.56
N GLU A 528 -29.44 -53.49 -26.86
CA GLU A 528 -30.05 -52.59 -27.86
C GLU A 528 -31.56 -52.84 -28.09
N SER A 529 -32.07 -54.06 -27.83
CA SER A 529 -33.50 -54.36 -27.62
C SER A 529 -33.72 -55.84 -27.25
N GLY A 530 -34.72 -56.14 -26.41
CA GLY A 530 -35.08 -57.51 -26.06
C GLY A 530 -36.13 -57.62 -24.94
N TRP A 531 -36.95 -58.67 -24.97
CA TRP A 531 -37.90 -58.99 -23.89
C TRP A 531 -37.34 -60.13 -23.04
N LEU A 532 -37.28 -59.95 -21.73
CA LEU A 532 -37.07 -61.04 -20.78
C LEU A 532 -38.40 -61.80 -20.64
N THR A 533 -38.46 -63.01 -21.16
CA THR A 533 -39.60 -63.93 -21.01
C THR A 533 -39.20 -65.05 -20.07
N THR A 534 -39.97 -65.24 -18.99
CA THR A 534 -39.90 -66.43 -18.14
C THR A 534 -41.18 -67.23 -18.32
N GLN A 535 -41.08 -68.50 -18.68
CA GLN A 535 -42.23 -69.40 -18.78
C GLN A 535 -42.81 -69.64 -17.37
N LYS A 536 -44.14 -69.58 -17.23
CA LYS A 536 -44.84 -69.94 -15.99
C LYS A 536 -44.81 -71.48 -15.83
N MET A 537 -44.53 -71.97 -14.62
CA MET A 537 -44.77 -73.38 -14.27
C MET A 537 -46.27 -73.70 -14.45
N THR A 538 -46.56 -74.55 -15.44
CA THR A 538 -47.77 -75.37 -15.64
C THR A 538 -49.15 -74.75 -15.40
N GLY A 539 -49.94 -74.68 -16.46
CA GLY A 539 -51.40 -74.73 -16.40
C GLY A 539 -52.10 -73.85 -17.43
N CYS A 540 -52.18 -74.34 -18.68
CA CYS A 540 -53.36 -74.20 -19.57
C CYS A 540 -53.10 -74.95 -20.88
N GLY A 541 -53.47 -76.22 -20.88
CA GLY A 541 -53.86 -76.98 -22.05
C GLY A 541 -54.85 -78.01 -21.53
N SER A 542 -56.14 -77.71 -21.65
CA SER A 542 -57.18 -78.72 -21.57
C SER A 542 -56.97 -79.69 -22.74
N ASP A 543 -56.99 -80.98 -22.40
CA ASP A 543 -57.01 -82.12 -23.31
C ASP A 543 -55.68 -82.43 -24.03
N ALA A 544 -55.28 -83.66 -24.28
CA ALA A 544 -55.46 -85.00 -23.69
C ALA A 544 -54.54 -85.87 -24.57
N THR A 545 -53.88 -86.86 -23.95
CA THR A 545 -53.00 -87.91 -24.55
C THR A 545 -51.67 -87.48 -25.18
#